data_AF-A0A2G6C100-F1
#
_entry.id   AF-A0A2G6C100-F1
#
_cell.length_a   1.000
_cell.length_b   1.000
_cell.length_c   1.000
_cell.angle_alpha   90.00
_cell.angle_beta   90.00
_cell.angle_gamma   90.00
#
_symmetry.space_group_name_H-M   'P 1'
#
loop_
_entity.id
_entity.type
_entity.pdbx_description
1 polymer ?
#
loop_
_entity_poly.entity_id
_entity_poly.type
_entity_poly.pdbx_seq_one_letter_code
_entity_poly.pdbx_strand_id
1 'polypeptide(L)'
;MQRRYKPGGSTGVSNLLLGKQFTSSGGTNSSYPLSNLTDDDTNTRWVSAAQDNINLDVDMGAVYMLTRLELVWAGDTTKNYSVSVSVDGSSWTEVYRGTTGGTPKETATITAFTTSPTGRFLRITCIDRQGPATSGGWGHSMWEARGFGVPDGTYGFGVIKDFAAAVDVAVPSVALSWSYNGDPINGFVIKRDGATIANLDASATSYTDTDVALENNYNYTITAAFQAGNGSASATTTANVSTATRDPFAHPFTSTSPWNLGIKNNVDTTYDGTLFARPAAVNYETFSHCVVMGTDADPLVTCVDTNHGNYTEKWRIPSWVQPSYGSGNYSDLHMAIVNEFPDGSLKICEMFGCYDRGSTRIRNRRMAVVDLRSDGLGPYAGVRAWGGSSIGGLIRQAEIEAGEINHAIAIAVDMDNQLGKIDPGQWDGTGYYWDGSTTNAAQQPGWNPGIKRNGFGQQLGYVWPASEQDGFSASKYRGNIRMGTYYCIPSSVNIDNLGLNSAGLMVARAMQDYGVYVTDATSTVVVTYVEYFYGRSQSPAADTFVSNLRSNIGAITNELRKVNTNNQSMPNGAPLNSTDRRRPMLPDV
;
A
#
# COMPACT_ATOMS: atom_id res chain seq x y z
N MET A 1 -7.58 56.58 28.77
CA MET A 1 -9.00 56.28 28.52
C MET A 1 -9.20 54.76 28.53
N GLN A 2 -9.59 54.20 29.67
CA GLN A 2 -10.01 52.78 29.75
C GLN A 2 -11.40 52.66 29.10
N ARG A 3 -11.49 51.95 27.97
CA ARG A 3 -12.79 51.52 27.43
C ARG A 3 -13.29 50.36 28.28
N ARG A 4 -14.37 50.61 29.02
CA ARG A 4 -15.09 49.61 29.82
C ARG A 4 -15.58 48.47 28.93
N TYR A 5 -15.20 47.25 29.31
CA TYR A 5 -15.85 46.00 28.95
C TYR A 5 -17.32 46.05 29.41
N LYS A 6 -18.28 45.83 28.49
CA LYS A 6 -19.67 45.51 28.86
C LYS A 6 -19.73 44.00 29.14
N PRO A 7 -20.20 43.55 30.31
CA PRO A 7 -20.48 42.14 30.56
C PRO A 7 -21.60 41.66 29.63
N GLY A 8 -21.49 40.41 29.19
CA GLY A 8 -22.37 39.79 28.19
C GLY A 8 -23.86 39.94 28.48
N GLY A 9 -24.59 40.45 27.49
CA GLY A 9 -26.02 40.21 27.40
C GLY A 9 -26.22 38.76 26.94
N SER A 10 -27.02 38.00 27.68
CA SER A 10 -27.56 36.73 27.21
C SER A 10 -28.25 36.95 25.86
N THR A 11 -27.69 36.44 24.78
CA THR A 11 -28.42 36.28 23.52
C THR A 11 -29.49 35.22 23.76
N GLY A 12 -30.66 35.64 24.24
CA GLY A 12 -31.82 34.76 24.31
C GLY A 12 -32.09 34.25 22.90
N VAL A 13 -31.91 32.94 22.70
CA VAL A 13 -32.19 32.30 21.41
C VAL A 13 -33.69 32.40 21.20
N SER A 14 -34.11 33.20 20.21
CA SER A 14 -35.52 33.41 19.91
C SER A 14 -36.17 32.11 19.43
N ASN A 15 -37.34 31.75 19.97
CA ASN A 15 -38.15 30.64 19.44
C ASN A 15 -38.58 30.96 18.00
N LEU A 16 -38.04 30.23 17.02
CA LEU A 16 -38.28 30.37 15.59
C LEU A 16 -39.74 30.07 15.20
N LEU A 17 -40.45 29.31 16.03
CA LEU A 17 -41.83 28.89 15.77
C LEU A 17 -42.86 29.83 16.40
N LEU A 18 -42.46 30.75 17.27
CA LEU A 18 -43.39 31.64 17.99
C LEU A 18 -44.29 32.42 17.01
N GLY A 19 -45.60 32.24 17.15
CA GLY A 19 -46.63 32.86 16.31
C GLY A 19 -46.69 32.35 14.86
N LYS A 20 -45.91 31.34 14.48
CA LYS A 20 -45.92 30.76 13.13
C LYS A 20 -47.14 29.86 12.94
N GLN A 21 -47.72 29.90 11.75
CA GLN A 21 -48.90 29.09 11.44
C GLN A 21 -48.48 27.69 10.98
N PHE A 22 -48.87 26.68 11.74
CA PHE A 22 -48.82 25.30 11.29
C PHE A 22 -49.94 24.99 10.30
N THR A 23 -49.69 24.05 9.40
CA THR A 23 -50.70 23.35 8.60
C THR A 23 -50.73 21.89 9.01
N SER A 24 -51.90 21.25 8.88
CA SER A 24 -52.09 19.84 9.23
C SER A 24 -52.59 19.06 8.03
N SER A 25 -52.00 17.88 7.76
CA SER A 25 -52.51 16.97 6.72
C SER A 25 -53.82 16.26 7.11
N GLY A 26 -54.19 16.31 8.40
CA GLY A 26 -55.44 15.78 8.95
C GLY A 26 -56.34 16.86 9.54
N GLY A 27 -57.60 16.50 9.83
CA GLY A 27 -58.55 17.39 10.49
C GLY A 27 -58.05 17.86 11.86
N THR A 28 -58.42 19.08 12.26
CA THR A 28 -58.10 19.68 13.57
C THR A 28 -59.40 20.00 14.31
N ASN A 29 -59.42 19.83 15.63
CA ASN A 29 -60.55 20.22 16.45
C ASN A 29 -60.61 21.75 16.58
N SER A 30 -61.74 22.37 16.26
CA SER A 30 -61.90 23.82 16.26
C SER A 30 -61.73 24.47 17.64
N SER A 31 -61.97 23.73 18.73
CA SER A 31 -61.73 24.21 20.10
C SER A 31 -60.26 24.11 20.53
N TYR A 32 -59.42 23.40 19.75
CA TYR A 32 -58.01 23.16 20.02
C TYR A 32 -57.19 23.38 18.73
N PRO A 33 -57.16 24.63 18.22
CA PRO A 33 -56.60 24.96 16.92
C PRO A 33 -55.06 24.82 16.86
N LEU A 34 -54.51 24.79 15.64
CA LEU A 34 -53.07 24.73 15.38
C LEU A 34 -52.28 25.91 15.96
N SER A 35 -52.94 27.06 16.15
CA SER A 35 -52.30 28.25 16.76
C SER A 35 -51.78 27.99 18.16
N ASN A 36 -52.39 27.05 18.89
CA ASN A 36 -51.97 26.66 20.23
C ASN A 36 -50.63 25.89 20.26
N LEU A 37 -50.03 25.57 19.10
CA LEU A 37 -48.69 24.96 19.06
C LEU A 37 -47.56 25.97 19.22
N THR A 38 -47.87 27.26 19.12
CA THR A 38 -46.87 28.32 18.90
C THR A 38 -47.21 29.62 19.64
N ASP A 39 -48.12 29.57 20.61
CA ASP A 39 -48.58 30.72 21.38
C ASP A 39 -47.77 30.96 22.67
N ASP A 40 -46.78 30.08 22.95
CA ASP A 40 -45.97 30.05 24.17
C ASP A 40 -46.78 29.82 25.45
N ASP A 41 -48.00 29.29 25.34
CA ASP A 41 -48.85 28.92 26.47
C ASP A 41 -49.01 27.39 26.57
N THR A 42 -48.20 26.77 27.44
CA THR A 42 -48.30 25.33 27.73
C THR A 42 -49.60 24.88 28.45
N ASN A 43 -50.61 25.74 28.53
CA ASN A 43 -51.96 25.44 29.01
C ASN A 43 -53.03 25.45 27.91
N THR A 44 -52.68 25.85 26.68
CA THR A 44 -53.49 25.63 25.47
C THR A 44 -52.88 24.47 24.68
N ARG A 45 -53.69 23.72 23.94
CA ARG A 45 -53.19 22.59 23.14
C ARG A 45 -53.84 22.53 21.79
N TRP A 46 -53.14 21.95 20.84
CA TRP A 46 -53.72 21.47 19.59
C TRP A 46 -54.25 20.04 19.75
N VAL A 47 -55.33 19.71 19.04
CA VAL A 47 -55.88 18.34 18.96
C VAL A 47 -56.25 18.00 17.52
N SER A 48 -55.76 16.87 17.03
CA SER A 48 -56.11 16.34 15.70
C SER A 48 -57.44 15.58 15.69
N ALA A 49 -57.92 15.26 14.49
CA ALA A 49 -58.86 14.17 14.27
C ALA A 49 -58.24 12.83 14.69
N ALA A 50 -59.07 11.82 14.96
CA ALA A 50 -58.67 10.48 15.38
C ALA A 50 -58.02 9.67 14.22
N GLN A 51 -56.87 10.12 13.73
CA GLN A 51 -56.14 9.57 12.60
C GLN A 51 -54.63 9.52 12.91
N ASP A 52 -53.96 8.50 12.41
CA ASP A 52 -52.51 8.32 12.45
C ASP A 52 -51.84 8.98 11.21
N ASN A 53 -50.52 9.09 11.21
CA ASN A 53 -49.71 9.69 10.14
C ASN A 53 -50.15 11.11 9.75
N ILE A 54 -50.28 11.99 10.75
CA ILE A 54 -50.59 13.41 10.55
C ILE A 54 -49.28 14.20 10.49
N ASN A 55 -49.11 14.97 9.42
CA ASN A 55 -48.01 15.92 9.26
C ASN A 55 -48.44 17.29 9.76
N LEU A 56 -47.61 17.88 10.62
CA LEU A 56 -47.67 19.25 11.06
C LEU A 56 -46.53 20.04 10.42
N ASP A 57 -46.84 20.89 9.45
CA ASP A 57 -45.84 21.62 8.67
C ASP A 57 -45.87 23.11 9.02
N VAL A 58 -44.70 23.73 9.19
CA VAL A 58 -44.56 25.15 9.50
C VAL A 58 -43.43 25.79 8.69
N ASP A 59 -43.65 27.00 8.17
CA ASP A 59 -42.61 27.83 7.56
C ASP A 59 -41.96 28.73 8.62
N MET A 60 -40.67 28.55 8.87
CA MET A 60 -39.89 29.37 9.82
C MET A 60 -39.61 30.78 9.26
N GLY A 61 -39.80 30.99 7.96
CA GLY A 61 -39.68 32.27 7.25
C GLY A 61 -38.33 32.52 6.59
N ALA A 62 -37.31 31.75 6.95
CA ALA A 62 -35.99 31.71 6.32
C ALA A 62 -35.38 30.32 6.54
N VAL A 63 -34.26 30.01 5.87
CA VAL A 63 -33.52 28.76 6.13
C VAL A 63 -32.77 28.93 7.46
N TYR A 64 -32.98 27.98 8.38
CA TYR A 64 -32.29 27.89 9.66
C TYR A 64 -31.65 26.52 9.82
N MET A 65 -30.51 26.48 10.50
CA MET A 65 -29.99 25.25 11.10
C MET A 65 -30.57 25.13 12.51
N LEU A 66 -31.38 24.09 12.75
CA LEU A 66 -31.94 23.85 14.08
C LEU A 66 -30.86 23.32 15.03
N THR A 67 -30.74 23.96 16.18
CA THR A 67 -29.85 23.51 17.28
C THR A 67 -30.63 22.79 18.37
N ARG A 68 -31.93 23.08 18.49
CA ARG A 68 -32.81 22.43 19.46
C ARG A 68 -34.27 22.49 19.01
N LEU A 69 -35.01 21.40 19.21
CA LEU A 69 -36.47 21.37 19.12
C LEU A 69 -37.05 20.90 20.47
N GLU A 70 -38.06 21.59 20.97
CA GLU A 70 -38.81 21.21 22.17
C GLU A 70 -40.25 20.94 21.79
N LEU A 71 -40.72 19.70 21.98
CA LEU A 71 -42.10 19.29 21.70
C LEU A 71 -42.77 18.89 23.03
N VAL A 72 -43.82 19.60 23.42
CA VAL A 72 -44.53 19.40 24.69
C VAL A 72 -45.81 18.61 24.42
N TRP A 73 -45.75 17.29 24.58
CA TRP A 73 -46.85 16.39 24.24
C TRP A 73 -47.95 16.36 25.31
N ALA A 74 -49.19 16.14 24.87
CA ALA A 74 -50.29 15.80 25.77
C ALA A 74 -50.25 14.30 26.12
N GLY A 75 -50.61 13.99 27.36
CA GLY A 75 -50.61 12.61 27.87
C GLY A 75 -51.54 11.70 27.08
N ASP A 76 -51.11 10.45 26.89
CA ASP A 76 -51.83 9.38 26.21
C ASP A 76 -52.38 9.71 24.81
N THR A 77 -51.64 10.49 23.99
CA THR A 77 -52.11 10.85 22.63
C THR A 77 -51.21 10.38 21.48
N THR A 78 -49.90 10.54 21.54
CA THR A 78 -48.96 10.23 20.44
C THR A 78 -47.89 9.26 20.91
N LYS A 79 -47.66 8.14 20.23
CA LYS A 79 -46.66 7.14 20.60
C LYS A 79 -45.35 7.37 19.85
N ASN A 80 -45.34 7.26 18.52
CA ASN A 80 -44.15 7.52 17.70
C ASN A 80 -44.33 8.82 16.91
N TYR A 81 -43.22 9.54 16.71
CA TYR A 81 -43.18 10.72 15.85
C TYR A 81 -41.84 10.81 15.12
N SER A 82 -41.81 11.58 14.04
CA SER A 82 -40.56 12.00 13.39
C SER A 82 -40.54 13.49 13.12
N VAL A 83 -39.33 14.00 12.92
CA VAL A 83 -39.05 15.39 12.56
C VAL A 83 -38.29 15.40 11.25
N SER A 84 -38.79 16.19 10.31
CA SER A 84 -38.17 16.39 9.01
C SER A 84 -38.03 17.88 8.71
N VAL A 85 -37.03 18.24 7.91
CA VAL A 85 -36.82 19.60 7.43
C VAL A 85 -36.85 19.66 5.91
N SER A 86 -37.18 20.82 5.36
CA SER A 86 -37.18 21.08 3.92
C SER A 86 -36.76 22.51 3.63
N VAL A 87 -36.04 22.73 2.54
CA VAL A 87 -35.72 24.08 2.02
C VAL A 87 -36.80 24.62 1.08
N ASP A 88 -37.52 23.73 0.39
CA ASP A 88 -38.48 24.07 -0.68
C ASP A 88 -39.94 23.79 -0.33
N GLY A 89 -40.20 23.10 0.79
CA GLY A 89 -41.53 22.70 1.27
C GLY A 89 -42.09 21.43 0.62
N SER A 90 -41.35 20.82 -0.30
CA SER A 90 -41.76 19.67 -1.11
C SER A 90 -40.86 18.44 -0.92
N SER A 91 -39.54 18.64 -0.82
CA SER A 91 -38.54 17.61 -0.59
C SER A 91 -38.17 17.60 0.88
N TRP A 92 -38.46 16.51 1.59
CA TRP A 92 -38.32 16.43 3.05
C TRP A 92 -37.21 15.45 3.45
N THR A 93 -36.34 15.89 4.35
CA THR A 93 -35.29 15.05 4.95
C THR A 93 -35.62 14.78 6.41
N GLU A 94 -35.77 13.51 6.79
CA GLU A 94 -35.95 13.12 8.19
C GLU A 94 -34.62 13.32 8.96
N VAL A 95 -34.69 14.06 10.06
CA VAL A 95 -33.53 14.45 10.88
C VAL A 95 -33.60 13.89 12.30
N TYR A 96 -34.78 13.40 12.71
CA TYR A 96 -34.98 12.78 14.02
C TYR A 96 -36.21 11.88 14.04
N ARG A 97 -36.19 10.84 14.87
CA ARG A 97 -37.32 9.96 15.17
C ARG A 97 -37.33 9.66 16.66
N GLY A 98 -38.52 9.73 17.27
CA GLY A 98 -38.67 9.56 18.72
C GLY A 98 -39.98 8.90 19.12
N THR A 99 -40.06 8.58 20.40
CA THR A 99 -41.26 8.02 21.04
C THR A 99 -41.62 8.86 22.26
N THR A 100 -42.91 8.89 22.63
CA THR A 100 -43.33 9.45 23.93
C THR A 100 -43.62 8.32 24.94
N GLY A 101 -43.52 8.64 26.23
CA GLY A 101 -43.91 7.78 27.34
C GLY A 101 -45.40 7.85 27.69
N GLY A 102 -46.17 8.74 27.06
CA GLY A 102 -47.60 8.94 27.32
C GLY A 102 -47.92 9.78 28.56
N THR A 103 -46.92 10.36 29.22
CA THR A 103 -47.15 11.16 30.44
C THR A 103 -47.69 12.57 30.14
N PRO A 104 -48.54 13.16 31.00
CA PRO A 104 -49.02 14.53 30.78
C PRO A 104 -47.89 15.55 30.77
N LYS A 105 -47.88 16.45 29.76
CA LYS A 105 -46.86 17.52 29.56
C LYS A 105 -45.43 16.99 29.40
N GLU A 106 -45.28 15.82 28.77
CA GLU A 106 -43.97 15.26 28.44
C GLU A 106 -43.24 16.15 27.42
N THR A 107 -42.03 16.60 27.76
CA THR A 107 -41.23 17.46 26.87
C THR A 107 -40.10 16.65 26.24
N ALA A 108 -40.17 16.47 24.91
CA ALA A 108 -39.05 15.96 24.14
C ALA A 108 -38.09 17.12 23.80
N THR A 109 -36.89 17.10 24.39
CA THR A 109 -35.81 18.03 24.04
C THR A 109 -34.85 17.36 23.06
N ILE A 110 -34.86 17.80 21.81
CA ILE A 110 -34.11 17.20 20.71
C ILE A 110 -32.92 18.11 20.38
N THR A 111 -31.71 17.62 20.64
CA THR A 111 -30.45 18.31 20.31
C THR A 111 -29.49 17.44 19.49
N ALA A 112 -29.84 16.16 19.27
CA ALA A 112 -29.05 15.20 18.50
C ALA A 112 -29.82 14.77 17.25
N PHE A 113 -29.42 15.30 16.10
CA PHE A 113 -30.03 15.00 14.80
C PHE A 113 -29.22 13.93 14.06
N THR A 114 -29.89 13.07 13.30
CA THR A 114 -29.26 11.96 12.56
C THR A 114 -28.60 12.42 11.26
N THR A 115 -29.03 13.55 10.71
CA THR A 115 -28.48 14.22 9.52
C THR A 115 -28.54 15.75 9.73
N SER A 116 -28.13 16.55 8.73
CA SER A 116 -28.15 18.01 8.85
C SER A 116 -29.58 18.54 9.07
N PRO A 117 -29.87 19.23 10.19
CA PRO A 117 -31.20 19.75 10.51
C PRO A 117 -31.42 21.15 9.92
N THR A 118 -31.00 21.35 8.67
CA THR A 118 -31.07 22.65 7.98
C THR A 118 -32.28 22.71 7.06
N GLY A 119 -33.13 23.70 7.23
CA GLY A 119 -34.30 23.90 6.38
C GLY A 119 -35.04 25.20 6.68
N ARG A 120 -35.94 25.58 5.79
CA ARG A 120 -36.90 26.67 6.00
C ARG A 120 -38.21 26.17 6.60
N PHE A 121 -38.60 24.96 6.22
CA PHE A 121 -39.81 24.31 6.66
C PHE A 121 -39.46 23.20 7.65
N LEU A 122 -40.27 23.06 8.69
CA LEU A 122 -40.21 21.99 9.67
C LEU A 122 -41.49 21.17 9.56
N ARG A 123 -41.36 19.84 9.56
CA ARG A 123 -42.46 18.89 9.62
C ARG A 123 -42.32 18.03 10.88
N ILE A 124 -43.38 17.98 11.67
CA ILE A 124 -43.53 17.01 12.75
C ILE A 124 -44.58 16.00 12.29
N THR A 125 -44.17 14.75 12.08
CA THR A 125 -45.08 13.69 11.71
C THR A 125 -45.49 12.93 12.97
N CYS A 126 -46.76 13.03 13.35
CA CYS A 126 -47.37 12.19 14.38
C CYS A 126 -47.73 10.84 13.73
N ILE A 127 -46.97 9.79 14.04
CA ILE A 127 -46.99 8.52 13.29
C ILE A 127 -48.15 7.64 13.73
N ASP A 128 -48.25 7.35 15.03
CA ASP A 128 -49.30 6.50 15.61
C ASP A 128 -49.69 6.98 17.02
N ARG A 129 -50.95 6.79 17.38
CA ARG A 129 -51.50 7.21 18.67
C ARG A 129 -51.17 6.25 19.80
N GLN A 130 -51.26 6.73 21.04
CA GLN A 130 -51.13 5.89 22.23
C GLN A 130 -52.41 5.03 22.44
N GLY A 131 -52.27 3.71 22.55
CA GLY A 131 -53.39 2.77 22.80
C GLY A 131 -53.92 2.03 21.56
N PRO A 132 -54.89 1.09 21.69
CA PRO A 132 -55.45 0.35 20.57
C PRO A 132 -56.26 1.27 19.64
N ALA A 133 -56.00 1.23 18.33
CA ALA A 133 -56.72 2.02 17.33
C ALA A 133 -58.26 1.81 17.32
N THR A 134 -58.76 0.77 18.00
CA THR A 134 -60.16 0.29 18.00
C THR A 134 -61.08 0.90 19.06
N SER A 135 -60.60 1.70 20.00
CA SER A 135 -61.43 2.27 21.09
C SER A 135 -62.01 3.67 20.81
N GLY A 136 -62.17 4.06 19.53
CA GLY A 136 -62.73 5.37 19.16
C GLY A 136 -61.90 6.56 19.67
N GLY A 137 -60.60 6.34 19.88
CA GLY A 137 -59.72 7.18 20.69
C GLY A 137 -59.50 8.60 20.17
N TRP A 138 -59.10 9.48 21.10
CA TRP A 138 -58.72 10.87 20.86
C TRP A 138 -57.61 10.99 19.78
N GLY A 139 -57.56 12.13 19.09
CA GLY A 139 -56.47 12.43 18.16
C GLY A 139 -55.15 12.74 18.87
N HIS A 140 -54.09 12.94 18.07
CA HIS A 140 -52.82 13.46 18.54
C HIS A 140 -52.99 14.82 19.21
N SER A 141 -52.20 15.10 20.24
CA SER A 141 -52.26 16.39 20.93
C SER A 141 -50.91 16.84 21.48
N MET A 142 -50.65 18.14 21.35
CA MET A 142 -49.41 18.79 21.74
C MET A 142 -49.74 20.19 22.29
N TRP A 143 -49.12 20.54 23.40
CA TRP A 143 -49.26 21.82 24.09
C TRP A 143 -48.38 22.91 23.46
N GLU A 144 -47.21 22.56 22.94
CA GLU A 144 -46.28 23.54 22.37
C GLU A 144 -45.25 22.87 21.47
N ALA A 145 -44.82 23.57 20.42
CA ALA A 145 -43.62 23.28 19.64
C ALA A 145 -42.71 24.52 19.62
N ARG A 146 -41.48 24.38 20.13
CA ARG A 146 -40.48 25.45 20.11
C ARG A 146 -39.25 25.03 19.32
N GLY A 147 -38.88 25.83 18.33
CA GLY A 147 -37.70 25.61 17.49
C GLY A 147 -36.64 26.66 17.79
N PHE A 148 -35.40 26.22 17.96
CA PHE A 148 -34.26 27.10 18.18
C PHE A 148 -33.18 26.77 17.17
N GLY A 149 -32.56 27.82 16.62
CA GLY A 149 -31.57 27.66 15.58
C GLY A 149 -30.98 28.99 15.16
N VAL A 150 -30.09 28.92 14.19
CA VAL A 150 -29.34 30.06 13.65
C VAL A 150 -29.63 30.18 12.15
N PRO A 151 -29.67 31.40 11.57
CA PRO A 151 -29.88 31.55 10.14
C PRO A 151 -28.81 30.78 9.36
N ASP A 152 -29.21 30.12 8.28
CA ASP A 152 -28.27 29.41 7.39
C ASP A 152 -27.14 30.35 6.93
N GLY A 153 -25.91 29.84 6.95
CA GLY A 153 -24.69 30.62 6.71
C GLY A 153 -24.18 31.48 7.88
N THR A 154 -24.84 31.49 9.05
CA THR A 154 -24.33 32.19 10.25
C THR A 154 -23.32 31.34 11.03
N TYR A 155 -23.45 30.01 10.96
CA TYR A 155 -22.50 29.03 11.47
C TYR A 155 -22.44 27.89 10.45
N GLY A 156 -21.31 27.75 9.75
CA GLY A 156 -21.13 26.71 8.73
C GLY A 156 -20.59 25.44 9.37
N PHE A 157 -21.25 24.30 9.14
CA PHE A 157 -20.61 22.99 9.31
C PHE A 157 -19.24 23.04 8.67
N GLY A 158 -18.18 22.75 9.41
CA GLY A 158 -16.85 23.02 8.90
C GLY A 158 -16.55 22.26 7.63
N VAL A 159 -16.26 23.00 6.57
CA VAL A 159 -16.01 22.44 5.24
C VAL A 159 -14.51 22.23 5.11
N ILE A 160 -14.12 20.99 4.83
CA ILE A 160 -12.78 20.69 4.32
C ILE A 160 -12.75 21.14 2.87
N LYS A 161 -11.83 22.03 2.53
CA LYS A 161 -11.64 22.57 1.18
C LYS A 161 -10.25 22.23 0.69
N ASP A 162 -10.10 22.31 -0.64
CA ASP A 162 -8.81 22.18 -1.32
C ASP A 162 -8.07 20.88 -0.93
N PHE A 163 -8.82 19.82 -0.62
CA PHE A 163 -8.21 18.54 -0.29
C PHE A 163 -7.55 17.98 -1.54
N ALA A 164 -6.23 17.96 -1.52
CA ALA A 164 -5.41 17.53 -2.63
C ALA A 164 -4.44 16.45 -2.16
N ALA A 165 -4.22 15.48 -3.05
CA ALA A 165 -3.17 14.48 -2.94
C ALA A 165 -2.18 14.72 -4.07
N ALA A 166 -0.91 14.93 -3.73
CA ALA A 166 0.17 15.08 -4.69
C ALA A 166 1.24 14.02 -4.43
N VAL A 167 1.75 13.40 -5.49
CA VAL A 167 2.91 12.52 -5.37
C VAL A 167 4.15 13.36 -5.21
N ASP A 168 4.98 13.04 -4.23
CA ASP A 168 6.38 13.39 -4.33
C ASP A 168 7.05 12.39 -5.27
N VAL A 169 7.71 12.88 -6.32
CA VAL A 169 8.41 12.00 -7.27
C VAL A 169 9.83 11.69 -6.82
N ALA A 170 10.34 12.42 -5.82
CA ALA A 170 11.67 12.19 -5.27
C ALA A 170 11.68 11.00 -4.29
N VAL A 171 10.55 10.68 -3.66
CA VAL A 171 10.34 9.55 -2.74
C VAL A 171 8.93 9.01 -2.92
N PRO A 172 8.66 7.69 -2.84
CA PRO A 172 7.30 7.16 -2.92
C PRO A 172 6.49 7.61 -1.69
N SER A 173 5.92 8.81 -1.78
CA SER A 173 5.07 9.40 -0.76
C SER A 173 3.93 10.19 -1.42
N VAL A 174 2.84 10.33 -0.68
CA VAL A 174 1.72 11.19 -1.06
C VAL A 174 1.59 12.30 -0.04
N ALA A 175 1.84 13.52 -0.49
CA ALA A 175 1.57 14.73 0.28
C ALA A 175 0.08 15.07 0.18
N LEU A 176 -0.60 15.04 1.32
CA LEU A 176 -1.97 15.51 1.49
C LEU A 176 -1.95 16.93 2.03
N SER A 177 -2.79 17.78 1.47
CA SER A 177 -3.02 19.14 1.98
C SER A 177 -4.51 19.48 1.95
N TRP A 178 -4.94 20.32 2.88
CA TRP A 178 -6.32 20.81 2.95
C TRP A 178 -6.37 22.14 3.70
N SER A 179 -7.48 22.84 3.50
CA SER A 179 -7.91 23.90 4.40
C SER A 179 -9.22 23.50 5.11
N TYR A 180 -9.43 24.01 6.31
CA TYR A 180 -10.64 23.76 7.08
C TYR A 180 -11.23 25.08 7.55
N ASN A 181 -12.52 25.29 7.26
CA ASN A 181 -13.26 26.45 7.75
C ASN A 181 -14.58 25.99 8.36
N GLY A 182 -14.62 25.92 9.70
CA GLY A 182 -15.83 25.88 10.50
C GLY A 182 -15.58 25.52 11.96
N ASP A 183 -16.51 24.78 12.57
CA ASP A 183 -16.58 24.63 14.02
C ASP A 183 -15.36 23.95 14.66
N PRO A 184 -15.16 24.12 15.98
CA PRO A 184 -14.13 23.39 16.72
C PRO A 184 -14.27 21.87 16.55
N ILE A 185 -13.17 21.25 16.12
CA ILE A 185 -13.04 19.80 15.97
C ILE A 185 -12.01 19.25 16.97
N ASN A 186 -12.09 17.96 17.25
CA ASN A 186 -11.08 17.22 18.00
C ASN A 186 -9.83 16.94 17.15
N GLY A 187 -10.00 16.81 15.83
CA GLY A 187 -8.93 16.44 14.92
C GLY A 187 -9.43 15.95 13.57
N PHE A 188 -8.49 15.51 12.74
CA PHE A 188 -8.75 14.91 11.44
C PHE A 188 -8.41 13.43 11.46
N VAL A 189 -9.20 12.63 10.75
CA VAL A 189 -8.92 11.22 10.48
C VAL A 189 -8.58 11.07 9.00
N ILE A 190 -7.41 10.53 8.70
CA ILE A 190 -6.98 10.22 7.34
C ILE A 190 -7.16 8.73 7.09
N LYS A 191 -7.81 8.40 5.97
CA LYS A 191 -7.96 7.03 5.49
C LYS A 191 -7.36 6.89 4.09
N ARG A 192 -6.75 5.74 3.84
CA ARG A 192 -6.31 5.27 2.52
C ARG A 192 -7.01 3.96 2.20
N ASP A 193 -7.70 3.92 1.06
CA ASP A 193 -8.48 2.77 0.61
C ASP A 193 -9.46 2.24 1.68
N GLY A 194 -10.02 3.17 2.46
CA GLY A 194 -10.96 2.89 3.55
C GLY A 194 -10.33 2.56 4.92
N ALA A 195 -9.03 2.27 4.99
CA ALA A 195 -8.31 2.01 6.24
C ALA A 195 -7.76 3.30 6.86
N THR A 196 -7.94 3.50 8.17
CA THR A 196 -7.35 4.66 8.88
C THR A 196 -5.83 4.52 8.94
N ILE A 197 -5.11 5.55 8.46
CA ILE A 197 -3.65 5.61 8.48
C ILE A 197 -3.11 6.68 9.44
N ALA A 198 -3.91 7.70 9.77
CA ALA A 198 -3.52 8.73 10.73
C ALA A 198 -4.71 9.37 11.45
N ASN A 199 -4.46 9.79 12.70
CA ASN A 199 -5.31 10.71 13.45
C ASN A 199 -4.46 11.94 13.76
N LEU A 200 -4.95 13.12 13.40
CA LEU A 200 -4.21 14.37 13.45
C LEU A 200 -4.94 15.39 14.32
N ASP A 201 -4.18 16.30 14.91
CA ASP A 201 -4.74 17.37 15.72
C ASP A 201 -5.57 18.35 14.86
N ALA A 202 -6.46 19.10 15.52
CA ALA A 202 -7.37 20.06 14.89
C ALA A 202 -6.66 21.18 14.07
N SER A 203 -5.38 21.43 14.34
CA SER A 203 -4.57 22.44 13.62
C SER A 203 -3.86 21.88 12.39
N ALA A 204 -3.92 20.58 12.12
CA ALA A 204 -3.24 19.99 10.98
C ALA A 204 -3.87 20.47 9.66
N THR A 205 -3.01 20.88 8.73
CA THR A 205 -3.38 21.28 7.36
C THR A 205 -2.72 20.43 6.29
N SER A 206 -1.91 19.46 6.70
CA SER A 206 -1.16 18.57 5.82
C SER A 206 -0.82 17.26 6.52
N TYR A 207 -0.58 16.23 5.71
CA TYR A 207 -0.07 14.94 6.13
C TYR A 207 0.69 14.29 4.97
N THR A 208 1.84 13.70 5.26
CA THR A 208 2.59 12.94 4.25
C THR A 208 2.44 11.45 4.54
N ASP A 209 1.85 10.72 3.60
CA ASP A 209 1.81 9.27 3.63
C ASP A 209 3.07 8.72 2.96
N THR A 210 4.00 8.22 3.76
CA THR A 210 5.25 7.60 3.30
C THR A 210 5.11 6.11 3.05
N ASP A 211 3.99 5.48 3.40
CA ASP A 211 3.80 4.03 3.35
C ASP A 211 3.11 3.60 2.03
N VAL A 212 3.37 4.30 0.94
CA VAL A 212 2.82 4.04 -0.39
C VAL A 212 3.84 3.33 -1.29
N ALA A 213 3.35 2.53 -2.23
CA ALA A 213 4.17 1.90 -3.24
C ALA A 213 4.11 2.69 -4.57
N LEU A 214 5.20 2.66 -5.34
CA LEU A 214 5.22 3.13 -6.72
C LEU A 214 4.24 2.32 -7.59
N GLU A 215 3.83 2.89 -8.72
CA GLU A 215 2.94 2.23 -9.70
C GLU A 215 1.60 1.76 -9.09
N ASN A 216 1.09 2.48 -8.08
CA ASN A 216 -0.17 2.19 -7.41
C ASN A 216 -1.12 3.38 -7.44
N ASN A 217 -2.42 3.07 -7.36
CA ASN A 217 -3.48 4.05 -7.24
C ASN A 217 -4.03 4.00 -5.82
N TYR A 218 -4.13 5.16 -5.19
CA TYR A 218 -4.65 5.28 -3.84
C TYR A 218 -5.85 6.22 -3.80
N ASN A 219 -6.85 5.84 -3.00
CA ASN A 219 -7.97 6.68 -2.66
C ASN A 219 -7.82 7.19 -1.22
N TYR A 220 -7.65 8.50 -1.06
CA TYR A 220 -7.56 9.13 0.25
C TYR A 220 -8.88 9.76 0.64
N THR A 221 -9.23 9.62 1.91
CA THR A 221 -10.39 10.29 2.52
C THR A 221 -9.94 10.98 3.79
N ILE A 222 -10.32 12.25 3.94
CA ILE A 222 -10.13 13.01 5.19
C ILE A 222 -11.49 13.28 5.82
N THR A 223 -11.56 13.09 7.14
CA THR A 223 -12.77 13.34 7.93
C THR A 223 -12.47 14.26 9.12
N ALA A 224 -13.24 15.32 9.29
CA ALA A 224 -13.17 16.19 10.48
C ALA A 224 -14.06 15.64 11.60
N ALA A 225 -13.49 15.38 12.79
CA ALA A 225 -14.20 14.80 13.93
C ALA A 225 -14.61 15.88 14.95
N PHE A 226 -15.92 16.08 15.15
CA PHE A 226 -16.46 17.19 15.97
C PHE A 226 -16.46 16.89 17.47
N GLN A 227 -16.39 17.95 18.30
CA GLN A 227 -16.55 17.85 19.75
C GLN A 227 -17.99 17.44 20.14
N ALA A 228 -18.12 16.56 21.14
CA ALA A 228 -19.42 16.11 21.63
C ALA A 228 -20.27 17.30 22.11
N GLY A 229 -21.47 17.47 21.53
CA GLY A 229 -22.38 18.60 21.81
C GLY A 229 -22.64 19.52 20.62
N ASN A 230 -21.86 19.44 19.53
CA ASN A 230 -22.01 20.25 18.31
C ASN A 230 -22.62 19.51 17.11
N GLY A 231 -23.32 18.39 17.35
CA GLY A 231 -23.84 17.54 16.28
C GLY A 231 -22.75 16.67 15.66
N SER A 232 -23.07 15.39 15.43
CA SER A 232 -22.14 14.35 14.98
C SER A 232 -21.76 14.45 13.50
N ALA A 233 -21.91 15.60 12.86
CA ALA A 233 -21.85 15.73 11.41
C ALA A 233 -20.41 15.87 10.92
N SER A 234 -19.74 14.76 10.61
CA SER A 234 -18.38 14.77 10.07
C SER A 234 -18.33 15.25 8.62
N ALA A 235 -17.47 16.23 8.29
CA ALA A 235 -17.20 16.63 6.91
C ALA A 235 -16.16 15.69 6.29
N THR A 236 -16.44 15.16 5.10
CA THR A 236 -15.60 14.18 4.40
C THR A 236 -15.35 14.58 2.97
N THR A 237 -14.11 14.45 2.49
CA THR A 237 -13.74 14.65 1.07
C THR A 237 -12.66 13.66 0.65
N THR A 238 -12.50 13.47 -0.66
CA THR A 238 -11.69 12.39 -1.25
C THR A 238 -10.77 12.92 -2.35
N ALA A 239 -9.55 12.39 -2.41
CA ALA A 239 -8.58 12.64 -3.48
C ALA A 239 -8.01 11.32 -4.00
N ASN A 240 -7.77 11.24 -5.31
CA ASN A 240 -7.13 10.09 -5.95
C ASN A 240 -5.75 10.50 -6.44
N VAL A 241 -4.79 9.60 -6.32
CA VAL A 241 -3.43 9.83 -6.79
C VAL A 241 -2.82 8.54 -7.31
N SER A 242 -2.11 8.65 -8.43
CA SER A 242 -1.31 7.58 -9.01
C SER A 242 0.15 7.88 -8.72
N THR A 243 0.85 6.98 -8.02
CA THR A 243 2.28 7.18 -7.73
C THR A 243 3.12 7.08 -9.00
N ALA A 244 4.31 7.70 -8.99
CA ALA A 244 5.21 7.71 -10.13
C ALA A 244 5.52 6.29 -10.62
N THR A 245 5.74 6.16 -11.93
CA THR A 245 6.28 4.94 -12.51
C THR A 245 7.77 4.87 -12.24
N ARG A 246 8.24 3.71 -11.80
CA ARG A 246 9.65 3.48 -11.49
C ARG A 246 10.46 3.42 -12.77
N ASP A 247 11.71 3.90 -12.75
CA ASP A 247 12.66 3.65 -13.84
C ASP A 247 13.11 2.17 -13.81
N PRO A 248 12.69 1.33 -14.79
CA PRO A 248 13.03 -0.07 -14.78
C PRO A 248 14.50 -0.36 -15.10
N PHE A 249 15.26 0.62 -15.62
CA PHE A 249 16.70 0.46 -15.83
C PHE A 249 17.47 0.58 -14.51
N ALA A 250 17.17 1.62 -13.73
CA ALA A 250 17.79 1.84 -12.45
C ALA A 250 17.32 0.81 -11.40
N HIS A 251 16.03 0.48 -11.41
CA HIS A 251 15.42 -0.48 -10.49
C HIS A 251 14.61 -1.48 -11.31
N PRO A 252 15.12 -2.69 -11.60
CA PRO A 252 14.39 -3.67 -12.41
C PRO A 252 13.31 -4.43 -11.61
N PHE A 253 12.35 -5.00 -12.35
CA PHE A 253 11.28 -5.91 -11.94
C PHE A 253 10.08 -5.34 -11.18
N THR A 254 8.88 -5.89 -11.30
CA THR A 254 7.70 -5.36 -10.60
C THR A 254 7.92 -5.14 -9.10
N SER A 255 7.14 -4.22 -8.51
CA SER A 255 7.09 -4.02 -7.06
C SER A 255 6.65 -5.27 -6.28
N THR A 256 6.01 -6.23 -6.95
CA THR A 256 5.62 -7.53 -6.41
C THR A 256 6.67 -8.63 -6.59
N SER A 257 7.77 -8.35 -7.29
CA SER A 257 8.90 -9.26 -7.42
C SER A 257 9.55 -9.50 -6.05
N PRO A 258 9.97 -10.73 -5.70
CA PRO A 258 10.74 -10.98 -4.48
C PRO A 258 12.01 -10.14 -4.35
N TRP A 259 12.55 -9.66 -5.46
CA TRP A 259 13.68 -8.73 -5.46
C TRP A 259 13.33 -7.39 -4.81
N ASN A 260 12.10 -6.90 -4.98
CA ASN A 260 11.68 -5.58 -4.53
C ASN A 260 10.77 -5.62 -3.29
N LEU A 261 10.35 -6.81 -2.86
CA LEU A 261 9.57 -6.98 -1.64
C LEU A 261 10.46 -6.84 -0.40
N GLY A 262 10.02 -6.05 0.58
CA GLY A 262 10.66 -6.01 1.90
C GLY A 262 10.48 -7.32 2.69
N ILE A 263 11.36 -7.54 3.66
CA ILE A 263 11.19 -8.58 4.70
C ILE A 263 9.99 -8.21 5.57
N LYS A 264 9.24 -9.22 6.00
CA LYS A 264 8.09 -9.04 6.88
C LYS A 264 8.49 -9.07 8.36
N ASN A 265 7.69 -8.45 9.22
CA ASN A 265 7.93 -8.52 10.66
C ASN A 265 7.69 -9.96 11.18
N ASN A 266 8.48 -10.37 12.18
CA ASN A 266 8.34 -11.66 12.86
C ASN A 266 8.48 -12.89 11.94
N VAL A 267 9.31 -12.80 10.90
CA VAL A 267 9.66 -13.96 10.08
C VAL A 267 10.28 -15.07 10.94
N ASP A 268 9.89 -16.31 10.69
CA ASP A 268 10.51 -17.47 11.35
C ASP A 268 11.91 -17.67 10.80
N THR A 269 12.90 -17.42 11.65
CA THR A 269 14.31 -17.50 11.29
C THR A 269 15.05 -18.50 12.16
N THR A 270 15.95 -19.26 11.54
CA THR A 270 16.87 -20.15 12.25
C THR A 270 18.31 -19.84 11.90
N TYR A 271 19.21 -20.01 12.88
CA TYR A 271 20.64 -19.96 12.61
C TYR A 271 21.06 -21.20 11.82
N ASP A 272 21.62 -20.96 10.65
CA ASP A 272 22.13 -22.00 9.75
C ASP A 272 23.66 -21.87 9.69
N GLY A 273 24.34 -22.57 10.60
CA GLY A 273 25.79 -22.51 10.75
C GLY A 273 26.57 -22.96 9.51
N THR A 274 25.91 -23.60 8.53
CA THR A 274 26.53 -24.12 7.31
C THR A 274 26.97 -23.00 6.36
N LEU A 275 26.25 -21.87 6.35
CA LEU A 275 26.57 -20.72 5.49
C LEU A 275 27.99 -20.14 5.76
N PHE A 276 28.54 -20.38 6.94
CA PHE A 276 29.75 -19.73 7.47
C PHE A 276 31.02 -20.59 7.44
N ALA A 277 30.98 -21.74 6.77
CA ALA A 277 32.10 -22.69 6.79
C ALA A 277 33.37 -22.19 6.07
N ARG A 278 33.30 -21.10 5.30
CA ARG A 278 34.44 -20.52 4.55
C ARG A 278 34.40 -18.98 4.53
N PRO A 279 35.53 -18.31 4.26
CA PRO A 279 35.57 -16.86 4.15
C PRO A 279 34.61 -16.32 3.10
N ALA A 280 33.89 -15.26 3.47
CA ALA A 280 33.00 -14.52 2.60
C ALA A 280 33.79 -13.66 1.58
N ALA A 281 33.31 -13.63 0.34
CA ALA A 281 33.92 -12.88 -0.76
C ALA A 281 32.92 -11.91 -1.42
N VAL A 282 33.45 -10.81 -1.96
CA VAL A 282 32.71 -9.84 -2.80
C VAL A 282 33.14 -10.03 -4.24
N ASN A 283 32.20 -10.41 -5.11
CA ASN A 283 32.45 -10.63 -6.51
C ASN A 283 32.24 -9.32 -7.29
N TYR A 284 33.30 -8.85 -7.93
CA TYR A 284 33.32 -7.58 -8.66
C TYR A 284 33.91 -7.76 -10.04
N GLU A 285 35.11 -8.32 -10.17
CA GLU A 285 35.80 -8.36 -11.46
C GLU A 285 35.49 -9.64 -12.26
N THR A 286 35.46 -10.78 -11.58
CA THR A 286 35.62 -12.11 -12.20
C THR A 286 34.32 -12.71 -12.69
N PHE A 287 33.26 -12.75 -11.88
CA PHE A 287 31.98 -13.35 -12.26
C PHE A 287 30.84 -12.32 -12.13
N SER A 288 31.16 -11.05 -12.32
CA SER A 288 30.17 -9.97 -12.27
C SER A 288 29.55 -9.72 -13.64
N HIS A 289 28.48 -8.95 -13.65
CA HIS A 289 27.70 -8.57 -14.81
C HIS A 289 27.97 -7.11 -15.16
N CYS A 290 28.24 -6.83 -16.43
CA CYS A 290 28.07 -5.50 -16.98
C CYS A 290 26.62 -5.36 -17.47
N VAL A 291 25.95 -4.26 -17.13
CA VAL A 291 24.61 -3.97 -17.65
C VAL A 291 24.65 -2.61 -18.32
N VAL A 292 24.42 -2.59 -19.62
CA VAL A 292 24.61 -1.39 -20.44
C VAL A 292 23.36 -1.11 -21.26
N MET A 293 22.94 0.16 -21.26
CA MET A 293 21.89 0.63 -22.14
C MET A 293 22.42 0.79 -23.57
N GLY A 294 21.79 0.12 -24.52
CA GLY A 294 21.94 0.34 -25.96
C GLY A 294 20.99 1.42 -26.46
N THR A 295 21.45 2.19 -27.44
CA THR A 295 20.71 3.31 -28.04
C THR A 295 20.64 3.15 -29.56
N ASP A 296 19.83 3.97 -30.22
CA ASP A 296 19.75 3.97 -31.68
C ASP A 296 21.06 4.37 -32.38
N ALA A 297 21.98 5.05 -31.66
CA ALA A 297 23.30 5.38 -32.15
C ALA A 297 24.24 4.15 -32.22
N ASP A 298 23.91 3.07 -31.49
CA ASP A 298 24.75 1.89 -31.39
C ASP A 298 24.51 0.92 -32.57
N PRO A 299 25.54 0.14 -32.97
CA PRO A 299 25.37 -0.84 -34.02
C PRO A 299 24.37 -1.92 -33.62
N LEU A 300 23.60 -2.39 -34.59
CA LEU A 300 22.75 -3.56 -34.43
C LEU A 300 23.60 -4.83 -34.55
N VAL A 301 23.69 -5.59 -33.47
CA VAL A 301 24.54 -6.78 -33.33
C VAL A 301 23.67 -8.02 -33.20
N THR A 302 24.02 -9.08 -33.94
CA THR A 302 23.35 -10.39 -33.83
C THR A 302 23.95 -11.18 -32.68
N CYS A 303 23.21 -11.43 -31.61
CA CYS A 303 23.57 -12.33 -30.52
C CYS A 303 23.13 -13.75 -30.86
N VAL A 304 23.97 -14.75 -30.60
CA VAL A 304 23.73 -16.16 -30.96
C VAL A 304 23.96 -17.06 -29.75
N ASP A 305 22.88 -17.64 -29.24
CA ASP A 305 22.89 -18.65 -28.20
C ASP A 305 23.21 -20.03 -28.79
N THR A 306 24.43 -20.51 -28.57
CA THR A 306 24.91 -21.76 -29.15
C THR A 306 24.44 -23.01 -28.43
N ASN A 307 23.90 -22.92 -27.20
CA ASN A 307 23.37 -24.09 -26.50
C ASN A 307 21.87 -24.27 -26.75
N HIS A 308 21.15 -23.23 -27.16
CA HIS A 308 19.73 -23.29 -27.51
C HIS A 308 19.49 -23.40 -29.03
N GLY A 309 20.18 -24.33 -29.68
CA GLY A 309 19.96 -24.60 -31.10
C GLY A 309 20.29 -23.42 -32.03
N ASN A 310 21.22 -22.55 -31.63
CA ASN A 310 21.54 -21.30 -32.32
C ASN A 310 20.37 -20.30 -32.36
N TYR A 311 19.63 -20.17 -31.26
CA TYR A 311 18.67 -19.08 -31.08
C TYR A 311 19.38 -17.73 -31.23
N THR A 312 18.80 -16.81 -32.00
CA THR A 312 19.42 -15.52 -32.31
C THR A 312 18.52 -14.35 -32.02
N GLU A 313 19.09 -13.29 -31.49
CA GLU A 313 18.42 -12.00 -31.28
C GLU A 313 19.27 -10.85 -31.82
N LYS A 314 18.65 -9.71 -32.09
CA LYS A 314 19.35 -8.50 -32.54
C LYS A 314 19.18 -7.37 -31.55
N TRP A 315 20.30 -6.82 -31.09
CA TRP A 315 20.35 -5.80 -30.04
C TRP A 315 21.21 -4.62 -30.45
N ARG A 316 20.87 -3.43 -29.95
CA ARG A 316 21.74 -2.26 -30.10
C ARG A 316 22.81 -2.37 -29.03
N ILE A 317 24.06 -2.58 -29.43
CA ILE A 317 25.14 -2.87 -28.49
C ILE A 317 26.26 -1.85 -28.68
N PRO A 318 26.60 -1.05 -27.64
CA PRO A 318 27.67 -0.08 -27.77
C PRO A 318 28.99 -0.72 -28.18
N SER A 319 29.65 -0.14 -29.18
CA SER A 319 30.85 -0.76 -29.76
C SER A 319 32.03 -0.91 -28.79
N TRP A 320 32.01 -0.17 -27.68
CA TRP A 320 33.02 -0.26 -26.61
C TRP A 320 32.73 -1.36 -25.59
N VAL A 321 31.48 -1.83 -25.45
CA VAL A 321 31.14 -2.78 -24.40
C VAL A 321 31.79 -4.14 -24.68
N GLN A 322 32.30 -4.72 -23.61
CA GLN A 322 32.93 -6.03 -23.58
C GLN A 322 32.24 -6.89 -22.52
N PRO A 323 32.23 -8.23 -22.70
CA PRO A 323 31.91 -9.13 -21.62
C PRO A 323 32.82 -8.89 -20.41
N SER A 324 32.33 -9.14 -19.21
CA SER A 324 33.17 -9.16 -18.02
C SER A 324 34.22 -10.26 -18.18
N TYR A 325 35.47 -9.92 -18.51
CA TYR A 325 36.55 -10.91 -18.70
C TYR A 325 37.24 -11.34 -17.40
N GLY A 326 37.01 -10.63 -16.30
CA GLY A 326 37.71 -10.87 -15.03
C GLY A 326 39.18 -10.49 -15.04
N SER A 327 39.78 -10.50 -13.84
CA SER A 327 41.22 -10.46 -13.68
C SER A 327 41.79 -11.87 -13.97
N GLY A 328 42.66 -12.03 -14.97
CA GLY A 328 43.44 -13.26 -15.15
C GLY A 328 42.82 -14.40 -15.97
N ASN A 329 41.96 -14.10 -16.96
CA ASN A 329 41.37 -15.04 -17.93
C ASN A 329 40.38 -16.10 -17.37
N TYR A 330 39.98 -16.00 -16.11
CA TYR A 330 38.98 -16.90 -15.51
C TYR A 330 37.69 -16.11 -15.28
N SER A 331 36.68 -16.29 -16.13
CA SER A 331 35.39 -15.59 -16.01
C SER A 331 34.29 -16.34 -16.76
N ASP A 332 33.05 -16.11 -16.34
CA ASP A 332 31.84 -16.59 -17.02
C ASP A 332 31.43 -15.71 -18.21
N LEU A 333 32.16 -14.62 -18.48
CA LEU A 333 31.94 -13.76 -19.65
C LEU A 333 30.50 -13.25 -19.72
N HIS A 334 29.97 -12.83 -18.58
CA HIS A 334 28.65 -12.24 -18.49
C HIS A 334 28.59 -10.90 -19.20
N MET A 335 27.46 -10.65 -19.86
CA MET A 335 27.18 -9.40 -20.52
C MET A 335 25.68 -9.20 -20.58
N ALA A 336 25.18 -8.02 -20.21
CA ALA A 336 23.77 -7.72 -20.25
C ALA A 336 23.51 -6.38 -20.96
N ILE A 337 22.62 -6.40 -21.96
CA ILE A 337 22.30 -5.23 -22.78
C ILE A 337 20.83 -4.88 -22.62
N VAL A 338 20.54 -3.63 -22.26
CA VAL A 338 19.18 -3.12 -22.16
C VAL A 338 18.86 -2.32 -23.41
N ASN A 339 17.69 -2.56 -23.99
CA ASN A 339 17.14 -1.76 -25.08
C ASN A 339 15.71 -1.34 -24.74
N GLU A 340 15.37 -0.12 -25.15
CA GLU A 340 13.98 0.29 -25.31
C GLU A 340 13.50 -0.14 -26.70
N PHE A 341 12.31 -0.72 -26.77
CA PHE A 341 11.70 -1.20 -28.00
C PHE A 341 10.56 -0.25 -28.45
N PRO A 342 10.16 -0.27 -29.74
CA PRO A 342 9.13 0.64 -30.26
C PRO A 342 7.76 0.56 -29.55
N ASP A 343 7.48 -0.54 -28.85
CA ASP A 343 6.28 -0.73 -28.03
C ASP A 343 6.39 -0.09 -26.62
N GLY A 344 7.50 0.60 -26.33
CA GLY A 344 7.81 1.19 -25.02
C GLY A 344 8.30 0.17 -23.98
N SER A 345 8.44 -1.12 -24.36
CA SER A 345 9.01 -2.12 -23.47
C SER A 345 10.51 -1.89 -23.30
N LEU A 346 10.97 -2.04 -22.06
CA LEU A 346 12.38 -1.97 -21.72
C LEU A 346 12.84 -3.38 -21.39
N LYS A 347 13.62 -3.99 -22.27
CA LYS A 347 14.03 -5.40 -22.11
C LYS A 347 15.54 -5.49 -22.00
N ILE A 348 16.01 -6.51 -21.30
CA ILE A 348 17.41 -6.84 -21.16
C ILE A 348 17.72 -8.17 -21.84
N CYS A 349 18.79 -8.19 -22.62
CA CYS A 349 19.43 -9.37 -23.16
C CYS A 349 20.56 -9.77 -22.24
N GLU A 350 20.32 -10.77 -21.40
CA GLU A 350 21.32 -11.33 -20.52
C GLU A 350 22.05 -12.47 -21.23
N MET A 351 23.36 -12.41 -21.28
CA MET A 351 24.19 -13.40 -21.94
C MET A 351 25.20 -13.99 -20.97
N PHE A 352 25.34 -15.31 -21.02
CA PHE A 352 26.34 -16.09 -20.30
C PHE A 352 27.32 -16.72 -21.28
N GLY A 353 28.60 -16.71 -20.93
CA GLY A 353 29.65 -17.30 -21.73
C GLY A 353 29.76 -16.60 -23.08
N CYS A 354 29.85 -15.27 -23.12
CA CYS A 354 30.02 -14.52 -24.36
C CYS A 354 31.42 -14.74 -24.94
N TYR A 355 31.51 -15.40 -26.10
CA TYR A 355 32.75 -15.62 -26.83
C TYR A 355 32.61 -15.14 -28.28
N ASP A 356 33.72 -14.88 -28.97
CA ASP A 356 33.68 -14.41 -30.38
C ASP A 356 32.87 -13.10 -30.55
N ARG A 357 33.14 -12.09 -29.70
CA ARG A 357 32.52 -10.77 -29.80
C ARG A 357 33.12 -9.96 -30.96
N GLY A 358 32.41 -9.92 -32.08
CA GLY A 358 32.71 -9.08 -33.24
C GLY A 358 31.93 -7.76 -33.25
N SER A 359 32.07 -6.98 -34.33
CA SER A 359 31.35 -5.71 -34.50
C SER A 359 29.88 -5.87 -34.93
N THR A 360 29.49 -7.03 -35.45
CA THR A 360 28.14 -7.31 -35.98
C THR A 360 27.53 -8.60 -35.45
N ARG A 361 28.32 -9.40 -34.71
CA ARG A 361 27.88 -10.68 -34.14
C ARG A 361 28.57 -10.94 -32.81
N ILE A 362 27.85 -11.52 -31.86
CA ILE A 362 28.37 -12.11 -30.61
C ILE A 362 27.86 -13.55 -30.53
N ARG A 363 28.71 -14.49 -30.12
CA ARG A 363 28.25 -15.83 -29.70
C ARG A 363 28.25 -15.91 -28.19
N ASN A 364 27.30 -16.64 -27.65
CA ASN A 364 27.20 -16.85 -26.22
C ASN A 364 26.70 -18.27 -25.95
N ARG A 365 27.00 -18.79 -24.76
CA ARG A 365 26.59 -20.14 -24.38
C ARG A 365 25.11 -20.18 -24.03
N ARG A 366 24.58 -19.15 -23.36
CA ARG A 366 23.15 -19.00 -23.05
C ARG A 366 22.75 -17.54 -23.17
N MET A 367 21.53 -17.28 -23.62
CA MET A 367 20.91 -15.96 -23.66
C MET A 367 19.50 -16.03 -23.08
N ALA A 368 19.10 -14.98 -22.36
CA ALA A 368 17.73 -14.77 -21.93
C ALA A 368 17.33 -13.34 -22.26
N VAL A 369 16.09 -13.16 -22.70
CA VAL A 369 15.48 -11.84 -22.89
C VAL A 369 14.44 -11.65 -21.79
N VAL A 370 14.64 -10.61 -20.98
CA VAL A 370 13.81 -10.33 -19.81
C VAL A 370 13.20 -8.96 -19.95
N ASP A 371 11.89 -8.85 -19.73
CA ASP A 371 11.27 -7.54 -19.60
C ASP A 371 11.60 -6.98 -18.21
N LEU A 372 12.19 -5.78 -18.15
CA LEU A 372 12.57 -5.14 -16.88
C LEU A 372 11.35 -4.70 -16.07
N ARG A 373 10.14 -4.77 -16.63
CA ARG A 373 8.86 -4.62 -15.91
C ARG A 373 8.20 -5.96 -15.54
N SER A 374 8.83 -7.10 -15.83
CA SER A 374 8.37 -8.42 -15.34
C SER A 374 8.79 -8.68 -13.90
N ASP A 375 8.53 -9.86 -13.33
CA ASP A 375 9.01 -10.21 -11.99
C ASP A 375 10.50 -10.62 -11.95
N GLY A 376 11.13 -10.84 -13.11
CA GLY A 376 12.52 -11.33 -13.21
C GLY A 376 12.70 -12.80 -12.82
N LEU A 377 11.60 -13.57 -12.67
CA LEU A 377 11.60 -14.95 -12.20
C LEU A 377 11.59 -15.95 -13.36
N GLY A 378 12.24 -17.10 -13.17
CA GLY A 378 12.28 -18.16 -14.17
C GLY A 378 10.94 -18.91 -14.37
N PRO A 379 10.91 -19.98 -15.18
CA PRO A 379 12.05 -20.78 -15.65
C PRO A 379 12.86 -20.24 -16.84
N TYR A 380 12.50 -19.11 -17.45
CA TYR A 380 13.19 -18.63 -18.66
C TYR A 380 13.53 -17.13 -18.65
N ALA A 381 13.50 -16.48 -17.48
CA ALA A 381 13.78 -15.06 -17.34
C ALA A 381 15.25 -14.76 -16.99
N GLY A 382 16.19 -15.69 -17.18
CA GLY A 382 17.60 -15.33 -17.03
C GLY A 382 18.63 -16.42 -17.26
N VAL A 383 19.88 -16.00 -17.14
CA VAL A 383 21.06 -16.84 -17.41
C VAL A 383 21.84 -17.24 -16.14
N ARG A 384 21.40 -16.80 -14.96
CA ARG A 384 22.02 -17.15 -13.67
C ARG A 384 21.55 -18.55 -13.24
N ALA A 385 22.36 -19.26 -12.45
CA ALA A 385 22.14 -20.69 -12.17
C ALA A 385 20.75 -21.04 -11.61
N TRP A 386 20.13 -20.15 -10.83
CA TRP A 386 18.79 -20.33 -10.26
C TRP A 386 17.62 -20.26 -11.26
N GLY A 387 17.89 -19.89 -12.52
CA GLY A 387 16.92 -19.91 -13.62
C GLY A 387 16.13 -18.61 -13.84
N GLY A 388 16.33 -17.59 -13.01
CA GLY A 388 15.80 -16.24 -13.22
C GLY A 388 16.89 -15.23 -13.58
N SER A 389 16.51 -13.96 -13.63
CA SER A 389 17.37 -12.89 -14.14
C SER A 389 18.71 -12.80 -13.40
N SER A 390 19.75 -12.55 -14.19
CA SER A 390 21.11 -12.35 -13.71
C SER A 390 21.34 -11.00 -13.03
N ILE A 391 20.50 -10.00 -13.28
CA ILE A 391 20.56 -8.70 -12.59
C ILE A 391 19.71 -8.67 -11.31
N GLY A 392 18.90 -9.70 -11.05
CA GLY A 392 18.24 -9.90 -9.76
C GLY A 392 19.28 -9.99 -8.64
N GLY A 393 19.24 -9.02 -7.73
CA GLY A 393 20.15 -8.94 -6.59
C GLY A 393 21.60 -8.52 -6.89
N LEU A 394 21.86 -7.98 -8.08
CA LEU A 394 23.14 -7.36 -8.46
C LEU A 394 23.22 -5.93 -7.92
N ILE A 395 24.25 -5.61 -7.13
CA ILE A 395 24.52 -4.23 -6.69
C ILE A 395 25.03 -3.42 -7.90
N ARG A 396 24.27 -2.40 -8.30
CA ARG A 396 24.50 -1.54 -9.46
C ARG A 396 25.41 -0.36 -9.09
N GLN A 397 26.11 0.23 -10.07
CA GLN A 397 26.94 1.41 -9.78
C GLN A 397 26.11 2.63 -9.33
N ALA A 398 24.92 2.81 -9.92
CA ALA A 398 24.02 3.90 -9.56
C ALA A 398 23.57 3.84 -8.09
N GLU A 399 23.40 2.63 -7.54
CA GLU A 399 23.05 2.42 -6.14
C GLU A 399 24.19 2.82 -5.21
N ILE A 400 25.42 2.44 -5.54
CA ILE A 400 26.63 2.83 -4.80
C ILE A 400 26.77 4.35 -4.75
N GLU A 401 26.53 5.03 -5.87
CA GLU A 401 26.61 6.48 -5.98
C GLU A 401 25.46 7.19 -5.22
N ALA A 402 24.27 6.59 -5.21
CA ALA A 402 23.13 7.06 -4.41
C ALA A 402 23.31 6.77 -2.91
N GLY A 403 24.19 5.84 -2.55
CA GLY A 403 24.44 5.44 -1.16
C GLY A 403 23.40 4.48 -0.58
N GLU A 404 22.58 3.85 -1.43
CA GLU A 404 21.52 2.93 -0.99
C GLU A 404 21.24 1.79 -1.97
N ILE A 405 20.90 0.61 -1.43
CA ILE A 405 20.43 -0.57 -2.16
C ILE A 405 19.02 -0.91 -1.70
N ASN A 406 18.07 -0.90 -2.64
CA ASN A 406 16.63 -1.03 -2.36
C ASN A 406 16.02 -2.31 -2.91
N HIS A 407 16.78 -3.40 -2.83
CA HIS A 407 16.36 -4.72 -3.28
C HIS A 407 17.05 -5.84 -2.49
N ALA A 408 16.52 -7.06 -2.59
CA ALA A 408 17.14 -8.26 -2.00
C ALA A 408 18.47 -8.58 -2.68
N ILE A 409 19.47 -9.05 -1.93
CA ILE A 409 20.82 -9.31 -2.46
C ILE A 409 20.93 -10.74 -3.02
N ALA A 410 21.63 -10.91 -4.13
CA ALA A 410 21.98 -12.22 -4.65
C ALA A 410 23.27 -12.73 -3.99
N ILE A 411 23.23 -13.96 -3.46
CA ILE A 411 24.43 -14.68 -2.97
C ILE A 411 24.65 -15.96 -3.73
N ALA A 412 25.88 -16.45 -3.62
CA ALA A 412 26.24 -17.81 -3.97
C ALA A 412 26.93 -18.48 -2.80
N VAL A 413 26.55 -19.72 -2.55
CA VAL A 413 27.06 -20.49 -1.42
C VAL A 413 28.12 -21.47 -1.91
N ASP A 414 28.99 -21.90 -1.00
CA ASP A 414 30.01 -22.88 -1.33
C ASP A 414 29.36 -24.17 -1.85
N MET A 415 29.95 -24.80 -2.87
CA MET A 415 29.47 -26.06 -3.46
C MET A 415 29.38 -27.19 -2.42
N ASP A 416 30.22 -27.19 -1.40
CA ASP A 416 30.17 -28.15 -0.29
C ASP A 416 28.97 -27.87 0.65
N ASN A 417 28.41 -26.66 0.63
CA ASN A 417 27.24 -26.26 1.39
C ASN A 417 25.95 -26.30 0.57
N GLN A 418 26.01 -26.15 -0.75
CA GLN A 418 24.84 -26.21 -1.61
C GLN A 418 24.34 -27.64 -1.81
N LEU A 419 23.02 -27.81 -1.85
CA LEU A 419 22.37 -29.07 -2.17
C LEU A 419 22.67 -29.44 -3.62
N GLY A 420 23.18 -30.66 -3.80
CA GLY A 420 23.36 -31.26 -5.12
C GLY A 420 22.10 -31.97 -5.60
N LYS A 421 22.18 -33.30 -5.72
CA LYS A 421 21.05 -34.15 -6.07
C LYS A 421 20.31 -34.62 -4.81
N ILE A 422 18.98 -34.67 -4.87
CA ILE A 422 18.18 -35.46 -3.92
C ILE A 422 18.14 -36.90 -4.44
N ASP A 423 18.38 -37.88 -3.55
CA ASP A 423 18.27 -39.29 -3.93
C ASP A 423 16.81 -39.64 -4.27
N PRO A 424 16.55 -40.40 -5.36
CA PRO A 424 15.19 -40.83 -5.71
C PRO A 424 14.52 -41.53 -4.54
N GLY A 425 13.32 -41.06 -4.16
CA GLY A 425 12.52 -41.64 -3.06
C GLY A 425 12.77 -41.08 -1.66
N GLN A 426 13.67 -40.11 -1.46
CA GLN A 426 13.75 -39.38 -0.19
C GLN A 426 12.68 -38.28 -0.12
N TRP A 427 11.75 -38.40 0.83
CA TRP A 427 10.83 -37.33 1.22
C TRP A 427 11.55 -36.34 2.15
N ASP A 428 11.65 -35.09 1.73
CA ASP A 428 12.35 -34.03 2.47
C ASP A 428 11.42 -33.16 3.34
N GLY A 429 10.13 -33.48 3.38
CA GLY A 429 9.12 -32.70 4.12
C GLY A 429 8.73 -31.36 3.48
N THR A 430 9.22 -31.03 2.28
CA THR A 430 8.92 -29.78 1.57
C THR A 430 7.83 -29.91 0.49
N GLY A 431 7.22 -31.09 0.36
CA GLY A 431 6.09 -31.32 -0.55
C GLY A 431 6.46 -31.79 -1.96
N TYR A 432 7.75 -31.94 -2.28
CA TYR A 432 8.22 -32.39 -3.60
C TYR A 432 8.92 -33.75 -3.52
N TYR A 433 8.36 -34.76 -4.20
CA TYR A 433 9.00 -36.06 -4.42
C TYR A 433 9.71 -36.08 -5.78
N TRP A 434 10.99 -36.43 -5.81
CA TRP A 434 11.65 -36.86 -7.06
C TRP A 434 11.35 -38.35 -7.29
N ASP A 435 10.45 -38.64 -8.22
CA ASP A 435 10.04 -40.00 -8.60
C ASP A 435 10.96 -40.63 -9.67
N GLY A 436 12.05 -39.96 -10.03
CA GLY A 436 12.98 -40.40 -11.07
C GLY A 436 12.50 -40.16 -12.51
N SER A 437 11.32 -39.55 -12.71
CA SER A 437 10.84 -39.14 -14.03
C SER A 437 11.31 -37.72 -14.35
N THR A 438 11.63 -37.44 -15.63
CA THR A 438 11.95 -36.07 -16.08
C THR A 438 10.71 -35.15 -16.15
N THR A 439 9.61 -35.50 -15.47
CA THR A 439 8.27 -34.95 -15.73
C THR A 439 7.57 -34.32 -14.52
N ASN A 440 8.17 -34.29 -13.32
CA ASN A 440 7.52 -33.70 -12.14
C ASN A 440 7.93 -32.24 -11.84
N ALA A 441 7.96 -31.40 -12.86
CA ALA A 441 7.41 -30.05 -12.72
C ALA A 441 6.07 -30.12 -13.43
N ALA A 442 4.96 -29.95 -12.71
CA ALA A 442 3.63 -29.93 -13.32
C ALA A 442 3.69 -29.08 -14.59
N GLN A 443 3.41 -29.70 -15.75
CA GLN A 443 3.36 -29.03 -17.04
C GLN A 443 2.37 -27.87 -16.91
N GLN A 444 2.89 -26.66 -16.70
CA GLN A 444 2.03 -25.49 -16.73
C GLN A 444 1.56 -25.30 -18.19
N PRO A 445 0.27 -25.05 -18.44
CA PRO A 445 -0.23 -24.85 -19.80
C PRO A 445 0.51 -23.67 -20.45
N GLY A 446 1.15 -23.90 -21.61
CA GLY A 446 1.94 -22.88 -22.33
C GLY A 446 3.44 -23.13 -22.41
N TRP A 447 3.93 -24.23 -21.85
CA TRP A 447 5.33 -24.67 -21.93
C TRP A 447 5.84 -24.83 -23.37
N ASN A 448 6.92 -24.14 -23.74
CA ASN A 448 7.59 -24.32 -25.03
C ASN A 448 8.69 -25.41 -24.90
N PRO A 449 8.58 -26.56 -25.59
CA PRO A 449 9.47 -27.73 -25.40
C PRO A 449 10.89 -27.57 -25.99
N GLY A 450 11.38 -26.34 -26.17
CA GLY A 450 12.55 -26.02 -26.97
C GLY A 450 13.92 -26.01 -26.26
N ILE A 451 13.98 -25.93 -24.93
CA ILE A 451 15.28 -25.86 -24.22
C ILE A 451 15.88 -27.26 -24.05
N LYS A 452 16.73 -27.68 -25.00
CA LYS A 452 17.55 -28.89 -24.87
C LYS A 452 18.74 -28.67 -23.91
N ARG A 453 18.53 -29.03 -22.65
CA ARG A 453 19.36 -29.82 -21.70
C ARG A 453 20.91 -29.86 -21.78
N ASN A 454 21.61 -28.83 -22.27
CA ASN A 454 23.07 -28.76 -22.12
C ASN A 454 23.48 -27.60 -21.19
N GLY A 455 23.64 -27.91 -19.90
CA GLY A 455 24.36 -27.03 -18.96
C GLY A 455 23.66 -26.66 -17.65
N PHE A 456 22.37 -26.98 -17.46
CA PHE A 456 21.62 -26.67 -16.23
C PHE A 456 20.74 -27.86 -15.83
N GLY A 457 20.80 -28.24 -14.55
CA GLY A 457 20.27 -29.51 -14.05
C GLY A 457 18.82 -29.38 -13.61
N GLN A 458 17.87 -30.04 -14.28
CA GLN A 458 16.47 -30.20 -13.84
C GLN A 458 16.32 -31.13 -12.61
N GLN A 459 17.40 -31.38 -11.86
CA GLN A 459 17.34 -32.25 -10.69
C GLN A 459 16.66 -31.47 -9.55
N LEU A 460 15.55 -32.00 -9.05
CA LEU A 460 14.75 -31.36 -8.02
C LEU A 460 15.56 -31.22 -6.72
N GLY A 461 15.62 -30.00 -6.21
CA GLY A 461 16.47 -29.60 -5.07
C GLY A 461 16.49 -28.10 -4.80
N TYR A 462 16.06 -27.26 -5.74
CA TYR A 462 15.84 -25.83 -5.53
C TYR A 462 14.49 -25.54 -4.82
N VAL A 463 14.34 -24.32 -4.30
CA VAL A 463 13.10 -23.80 -3.71
C VAL A 463 12.75 -22.45 -4.33
N TRP A 464 11.48 -22.05 -4.26
CA TRP A 464 11.04 -20.75 -4.74
C TRP A 464 11.87 -19.61 -4.13
N PRO A 465 12.30 -18.59 -4.92
CA PRO A 465 11.87 -18.31 -6.29
C PRO A 465 12.68 -19.00 -7.39
N ALA A 466 13.68 -19.82 -7.04
CA ALA A 466 14.44 -20.57 -8.02
C ALA A 466 13.57 -21.57 -8.77
N SER A 467 13.89 -21.70 -10.05
CA SER A 467 13.20 -22.57 -11.00
C SER A 467 14.17 -23.55 -11.68
N GLU A 468 15.48 -23.33 -11.52
CA GLU A 468 16.56 -24.17 -12.02
C GLU A 468 17.70 -24.20 -11.00
N GLN A 469 18.72 -25.01 -11.30
CA GLN A 469 20.01 -25.00 -10.63
C GLN A 469 21.13 -25.30 -11.64
N ASP A 470 22.38 -24.96 -11.28
CA ASP A 470 23.57 -25.21 -12.11
C ASP A 470 23.64 -26.68 -12.56
N GLY A 471 24.09 -26.91 -13.80
CA GLY A 471 24.30 -28.25 -14.35
C GLY A 471 25.33 -29.09 -13.61
N PHE A 472 26.23 -28.48 -12.83
CA PHE A 472 27.16 -29.19 -11.97
C PHE A 472 26.55 -29.68 -10.65
N SER A 473 25.35 -29.23 -10.27
CA SER A 473 24.77 -29.51 -8.96
C SER A 473 24.74 -31.00 -8.62
N ALA A 474 24.30 -31.79 -9.59
CA ALA A 474 24.18 -33.25 -9.53
C ALA A 474 25.49 -33.98 -9.19
N SER A 475 26.61 -33.40 -9.61
CA SER A 475 27.91 -34.08 -9.69
C SER A 475 28.95 -33.48 -8.75
N LYS A 476 28.83 -32.20 -8.39
CA LYS A 476 29.84 -31.47 -7.62
C LYS A 476 29.37 -30.99 -6.25
N TYR A 477 28.08 -30.74 -6.05
CA TYR A 477 27.62 -30.13 -4.80
C TYR A 477 27.33 -31.20 -3.73
N ARG A 478 27.55 -30.86 -2.46
CA ARG A 478 27.60 -31.86 -1.35
C ARG A 478 26.86 -31.45 -0.08
N GLY A 479 26.27 -30.26 -0.04
CA GLY A 479 25.64 -29.74 1.16
C GLY A 479 24.12 -29.84 1.15
N ASN A 480 23.48 -28.96 1.93
CA ASN A 480 22.04 -29.02 2.22
C ASN A 480 21.30 -27.70 1.95
N ILE A 481 22.01 -26.62 1.56
CA ILE A 481 21.39 -25.33 1.24
C ILE A 481 20.82 -25.39 -0.17
N ARG A 482 19.52 -25.19 -0.32
CA ARG A 482 18.86 -25.22 -1.63
C ARG A 482 19.09 -23.93 -2.40
N MET A 483 19.25 -24.02 -3.71
CA MET A 483 19.16 -22.82 -4.55
C MET A 483 17.76 -22.20 -4.40
N GLY A 484 17.69 -20.87 -4.33
CA GLY A 484 16.50 -20.09 -3.98
C GLY A 484 16.24 -19.94 -2.48
N THR A 485 17.03 -20.58 -1.60
CA THR A 485 16.88 -20.40 -0.14
C THR A 485 17.02 -18.91 0.21
N TYR A 486 16.12 -18.45 1.07
CA TYR A 486 16.06 -17.06 1.52
C TYR A 486 16.66 -16.92 2.92
N TYR A 487 17.52 -15.92 3.08
CA TYR A 487 18.15 -15.54 4.35
C TYR A 487 17.87 -14.06 4.63
N CYS A 488 17.97 -13.66 5.89
CA CYS A 488 17.91 -12.26 6.28
C CYS A 488 18.80 -11.99 7.50
N ILE A 489 19.17 -10.73 7.69
CA ILE A 489 19.58 -10.26 9.02
C ILE A 489 18.29 -9.97 9.81
N PRO A 490 18.03 -10.64 10.95
CA PRO A 490 16.82 -10.37 11.73
C PRO A 490 16.72 -8.90 12.18
N SER A 491 15.50 -8.39 12.32
CA SER A 491 15.24 -7.03 12.82
C SER A 491 15.75 -6.81 14.25
N SER A 492 15.91 -7.88 15.02
CA SER A 492 16.47 -7.84 16.38
C SER A 492 17.98 -7.56 16.42
N VAL A 493 18.70 -7.72 15.30
CA VAL A 493 20.12 -7.38 15.21
C VAL A 493 20.26 -5.87 15.04
N ASN A 494 20.96 -5.22 15.95
CA ASN A 494 21.31 -3.80 15.76
C ASN A 494 22.56 -3.70 14.88
N ILE A 495 22.35 -3.41 13.58
CA ILE A 495 23.42 -3.33 12.60
C ILE A 495 24.39 -2.16 12.83
N ASP A 496 23.95 -1.08 13.50
CA ASP A 496 24.79 0.08 13.81
C ASP A 496 25.87 -0.27 14.85
N ASN A 497 25.63 -1.31 15.65
CA ASN A 497 26.57 -1.80 16.67
C ASN A 497 27.57 -2.83 16.13
N LEU A 498 27.51 -3.19 14.84
CA LEU A 498 28.40 -4.18 14.24
C LEU A 498 29.77 -3.60 13.84
N GLY A 499 29.99 -2.29 14.01
CA GLY A 499 31.26 -1.63 13.68
C GLY A 499 31.55 -1.59 12.17
N LEU A 500 30.50 -1.55 11.35
CA LEU A 500 30.59 -1.52 9.89
C LEU A 500 30.99 -0.12 9.39
N ASN A 501 31.78 -0.06 8.33
CA ASN A 501 31.95 1.14 7.53
C ASN A 501 30.69 1.39 6.67
N SER A 502 30.65 2.52 5.94
CA SER A 502 29.48 2.91 5.15
C SER A 502 29.05 1.85 4.13
N ALA A 503 30.00 1.23 3.41
CA ALA A 503 29.69 0.18 2.44
C ALA A 503 29.11 -1.08 3.13
N GLY A 504 29.70 -1.46 4.26
CA GLY A 504 29.21 -2.58 5.07
C GLY A 504 27.81 -2.32 5.63
N LEU A 505 27.56 -1.11 6.15
CA LEU A 505 26.28 -0.72 6.70
C LEU A 505 25.18 -0.70 5.63
N MET A 506 25.50 -0.17 4.44
CA MET A 506 24.59 -0.13 3.29
C MET A 506 24.14 -1.54 2.88
N VAL A 507 25.07 -2.49 2.77
CA VAL A 507 24.73 -3.90 2.46
C VAL A 507 23.99 -4.57 3.61
N ALA A 508 24.43 -4.38 4.87
CA ALA A 508 23.75 -4.95 6.03
C ALA A 508 22.30 -4.46 6.15
N ARG A 509 22.06 -3.17 5.88
CA ARG A 509 20.72 -2.56 5.85
C ARG A 509 19.86 -3.23 4.78
N ALA A 510 20.35 -3.37 3.54
CA ALA A 510 19.64 -4.07 2.47
C ALA A 510 19.32 -5.53 2.83
N MET A 511 20.26 -6.26 3.41
CA MET A 511 20.04 -7.64 3.87
C MET A 511 19.07 -7.74 5.07
N GLN A 512 18.91 -6.66 5.84
CA GLN A 512 17.97 -6.58 6.95
C GLN A 512 16.56 -6.15 6.51
N ASP A 513 16.47 -5.35 5.46
CA ASP A 513 15.22 -4.77 4.95
C ASP A 513 14.61 -5.57 3.80
N TYR A 514 15.42 -6.20 2.95
CA TYR A 514 14.98 -6.98 1.76
C TYR A 514 15.49 -8.43 1.74
N GLY A 515 16.50 -8.76 2.53
CA GLY A 515 17.02 -10.12 2.64
C GLY A 515 17.89 -10.54 1.47
N VAL A 516 18.07 -11.85 1.34
CA VAL A 516 19.12 -12.43 0.51
C VAL A 516 18.67 -13.75 -0.10
N TYR A 517 18.86 -13.91 -1.41
CA TYR A 517 18.54 -15.13 -2.14
C TYR A 517 19.79 -15.89 -2.57
N VAL A 518 19.84 -17.19 -2.30
CA VAL A 518 20.85 -18.10 -2.86
C VAL A 518 20.56 -18.31 -4.35
N THR A 519 21.41 -17.79 -5.22
CA THR A 519 21.18 -17.79 -6.68
C THR A 519 22.21 -18.60 -7.48
N ASP A 520 23.32 -18.98 -6.84
CA ASP A 520 24.41 -19.69 -7.49
C ASP A 520 25.25 -20.50 -6.49
N ALA A 521 26.24 -21.22 -7.01
CA ALA A 521 27.26 -21.93 -6.23
C ALA A 521 28.68 -21.49 -6.60
N THR A 522 29.61 -21.63 -5.67
CA THR A 522 31.01 -21.23 -5.85
C THR A 522 31.96 -22.11 -5.03
N SER A 523 33.27 -22.01 -5.26
CA SER A 523 34.30 -22.72 -4.47
C SER A 523 34.67 -22.01 -3.15
N THR A 524 34.03 -20.88 -2.86
CA THR A 524 34.07 -20.15 -1.58
C THR A 524 32.65 -19.74 -1.21
N VAL A 525 32.43 -18.90 -0.19
CA VAL A 525 31.13 -18.25 0.01
C VAL A 525 31.18 -16.88 -0.69
N VAL A 526 30.32 -16.63 -1.67
CA VAL A 526 30.25 -15.34 -2.40
C VAL A 526 29.00 -14.61 -1.96
N VAL A 527 29.20 -13.51 -1.26
CA VAL A 527 28.15 -12.83 -0.49
C VAL A 527 27.50 -11.69 -1.26
N THR A 528 28.05 -11.28 -2.40
CA THR A 528 27.37 -10.34 -3.29
C THR A 528 28.04 -10.26 -4.66
N TYR A 529 27.28 -9.78 -5.64
CA TYR A 529 27.72 -9.42 -6.98
C TYR A 529 27.61 -7.90 -7.15
N VAL A 530 28.71 -7.24 -7.52
CA VAL A 530 28.77 -5.80 -7.75
C VAL A 530 29.10 -5.55 -9.21
N GLU A 531 28.29 -4.75 -9.92
CA GLU A 531 28.42 -4.46 -11.36
C GLU A 531 29.83 -3.98 -11.76
N TYR A 532 30.35 -4.54 -12.86
CA TYR A 532 31.70 -4.22 -13.36
C TYR A 532 31.76 -4.08 -14.87
N PHE A 533 32.45 -3.04 -15.34
CA PHE A 533 32.69 -2.77 -16.76
C PHE A 533 34.13 -3.07 -17.17
N TYR A 534 34.38 -4.23 -17.80
CA TYR A 534 35.73 -4.59 -18.22
C TYR A 534 36.34 -3.58 -19.20
N GLY A 535 37.61 -3.21 -18.97
CA GLY A 535 38.38 -2.34 -19.86
C GLY A 535 37.95 -0.86 -19.82
N ARG A 536 37.09 -0.47 -18.89
CA ARG A 536 36.69 0.92 -18.65
C ARG A 536 37.04 1.32 -17.22
N SER A 537 37.36 2.59 -16.99
CA SER A 537 37.50 3.12 -15.63
C SER A 537 36.19 2.90 -14.89
N GLN A 538 36.25 2.23 -13.75
CA GLN A 538 35.12 2.17 -12.83
C GLN A 538 34.91 3.55 -12.20
N SER A 539 33.72 3.78 -11.66
CA SER A 539 33.50 4.90 -10.75
C SER A 539 34.45 4.72 -9.55
N PRO A 540 35.26 5.73 -9.15
CA PRO A 540 36.09 5.64 -7.95
C PRO A 540 35.30 5.26 -6.69
N ALA A 541 33.98 5.57 -6.68
CA ALA A 541 33.06 5.16 -5.65
C ALA A 541 32.88 3.63 -5.60
N ALA A 542 32.77 2.96 -6.75
CA ALA A 542 32.60 1.50 -6.83
C ALA A 542 33.84 0.75 -6.34
N ASP A 543 35.04 1.15 -6.74
CA ASP A 543 36.30 0.55 -6.27
C ASP A 543 36.46 0.71 -4.74
N THR A 544 36.19 1.91 -4.23
CA THR A 544 36.23 2.22 -2.80
C THR A 544 35.18 1.42 -2.03
N PHE A 545 33.96 1.35 -2.55
CA PHE A 545 32.86 0.57 -1.98
C PHE A 545 33.24 -0.91 -1.87
N VAL A 546 33.75 -1.52 -2.93
CA VAL A 546 34.16 -2.94 -2.95
C VAL A 546 35.29 -3.19 -1.95
N SER A 547 36.31 -2.33 -1.91
CA SER A 547 37.41 -2.44 -0.93
C SER A 547 36.89 -2.38 0.51
N ASN A 548 36.02 -1.42 0.81
CA ASN A 548 35.44 -1.25 2.13
C ASN A 548 34.51 -2.41 2.51
N LEU A 549 33.66 -2.87 1.59
CA LEU A 549 32.74 -3.97 1.82
C LEU A 549 33.51 -5.28 2.12
N ARG A 550 34.61 -5.55 1.41
CA ARG A 550 35.47 -6.72 1.66
C ARG A 550 35.97 -6.78 3.11
N SER A 551 36.21 -5.64 3.76
CA SER A 551 36.63 -5.59 5.16
C SER A 551 35.52 -5.90 6.17
N ASN A 552 34.25 -5.90 5.75
CA ASN A 552 33.09 -6.05 6.62
C ASN A 552 32.22 -7.28 6.30
N ILE A 553 32.38 -7.86 5.11
CA ILE A 553 31.49 -8.89 4.61
C ILE A 553 31.38 -10.11 5.54
N GLY A 554 32.45 -10.48 6.25
CA GLY A 554 32.40 -11.54 7.25
C GLY A 554 31.48 -11.22 8.43
N ALA A 555 31.55 -10.00 8.97
CA ALA A 555 30.71 -9.55 10.08
C ALA A 555 29.22 -9.52 9.69
N ILE A 556 28.92 -9.04 8.48
CA ILE A 556 27.56 -9.03 7.92
C ILE A 556 27.02 -10.46 7.77
N THR A 557 27.82 -11.33 7.15
CA THR A 557 27.41 -12.71 6.86
C THR A 557 27.04 -13.45 8.15
N ASN A 558 27.82 -13.30 9.23
CA ASN A 558 27.55 -13.94 10.53
C ASN A 558 26.17 -13.64 11.12
N GLU A 559 25.52 -12.56 10.70
CA GLU A 559 24.19 -12.17 11.18
C GLU A 559 23.04 -12.75 10.36
N LEU A 560 23.33 -13.41 9.23
CA LEU A 560 22.29 -14.05 8.41
C LEU A 560 21.66 -15.24 9.13
N ARG A 561 20.33 -15.33 8.99
CA ARG A 561 19.51 -16.44 9.47
C ARG A 561 18.64 -16.93 8.32
N LYS A 562 18.44 -18.24 8.22
CA LYS A 562 17.57 -18.85 7.21
C LYS A 562 16.12 -18.51 7.54
N VAL A 563 15.35 -18.07 6.56
CA VAL A 563 13.91 -17.84 6.68
C VAL A 563 13.18 -19.12 6.28
N ASN A 564 12.45 -19.73 7.23
CA ASN A 564 11.85 -21.06 7.02
C ASN A 564 10.51 -21.02 6.27
N THR A 565 9.88 -19.87 6.21
CA THR A 565 8.51 -19.67 5.70
C THR A 565 8.44 -19.15 4.28
N ASN A 566 9.58 -18.94 3.60
CA ASN A 566 9.61 -18.37 2.26
C ASN A 566 9.06 -19.34 1.20
N ASN A 567 8.03 -18.91 0.46
CA ASN A 567 7.45 -19.62 -0.68
C ASN A 567 6.59 -18.68 -1.53
N GLN A 568 6.04 -19.18 -2.65
CA GLN A 568 5.26 -18.35 -3.59
C GLN A 568 4.03 -17.65 -2.98
N SER A 569 3.36 -18.26 -1.98
CA SER A 569 2.20 -17.64 -1.32
C SER A 569 2.59 -16.75 -0.13
N MET A 570 3.82 -16.89 0.37
CA MET A 570 4.41 -16.10 1.44
C MET A 570 5.82 -15.62 1.05
N PRO A 571 5.93 -14.79 0.00
CA PRO A 571 7.22 -14.28 -0.43
C PRO A 571 7.85 -13.47 0.71
N ASN A 572 9.14 -13.72 0.98
CA ASN A 572 9.92 -13.13 2.05
C ASN A 572 9.37 -13.41 3.48
N GLY A 573 8.59 -14.48 3.65
CA GLY A 573 8.41 -15.17 4.94
C GLY A 573 7.11 -14.96 5.74
N ALA A 574 6.07 -14.29 5.22
CA ALA A 574 4.76 -14.21 5.90
C ALA A 574 3.59 -13.87 4.93
N PRO A 575 2.30 -14.00 5.35
CA PRO A 575 1.12 -13.63 4.56
C PRO A 575 1.13 -12.15 4.14
N LEU A 576 0.52 -11.79 3.01
CA LEU A 576 0.50 -10.41 2.45
C LEU A 576 -0.17 -9.34 3.35
N ASN A 577 -0.80 -9.74 4.47
CA ASN A 577 -1.55 -8.88 5.37
C ASN A 577 -0.90 -8.69 6.76
N SER A 578 0.36 -9.11 6.95
CA SER A 578 1.11 -8.77 8.16
C SER A 578 1.39 -7.27 8.23
N THR A 579 1.52 -6.71 9.43
CA THR A 579 2.09 -5.37 9.63
C THR A 579 3.54 -5.39 9.14
N ASP A 580 3.76 -5.03 7.89
CA ASP A 580 5.02 -5.23 7.20
C ASP A 580 6.11 -4.29 7.74
N ARG A 581 7.37 -4.73 7.68
CA ARG A 581 8.53 -3.83 7.79
C ARG A 581 8.79 -3.21 6.40
N ARG A 582 7.74 -2.72 5.74
CA ARG A 582 7.91 -2.08 4.43
C ARG A 582 8.74 -0.83 4.67
N ARG A 583 10.00 -0.87 4.24
CA ARG A 583 10.66 0.35 3.84
C ARG A 583 10.23 0.63 2.40
N PRO A 584 9.70 1.82 2.12
CA PRO A 584 9.58 2.27 0.74
C PRO A 584 10.97 2.18 0.10
N MET A 585 11.03 1.98 -1.22
CA MET A 585 12.28 1.84 -1.97
C MET A 585 13.19 3.08 -1.94
N LEU A 586 12.87 4.08 -1.11
CA LEU A 586 13.71 5.23 -0.80
C LEU A 586 13.47 5.62 0.69
N PRO A 587 14.51 5.95 1.45
CA PRO A 587 14.49 6.39 2.82
C PRO A 587 14.37 7.91 2.84
N ASP A 588 13.88 8.43 3.96
CA ASP A 588 13.95 9.85 4.26
C ASP A 588 15.42 10.31 4.22
N VAL A 589 15.72 11.26 3.32
CA VAL A 589 16.97 12.04 3.30
C VAL A 589 16.78 13.34 4.07
#